data_AF-A0A4Y2TPE2-F1
#
_entry.id   AF-A0A4Y2TPE2-F1
#
_cell.length_a   1.000
_cell.length_b   1.000
_cell.length_c   1.000
_cell.angle_alpha   90.00
_cell.angle_beta   90.00
_cell.angle_gamma   90.00
#
_symmetry.space_group_name_H-M   'P 1'
#
loop_
_entity.id
_entity.type
_entity.pdbx_description
1 polymer ?
#
loop_
_entity_poly.entity_id
_entity_poly.type
_entity_poly.pdbx_seq_one_letter_code
_entity_poly.pdbx_strand_id
1 'polypeptide(L)'
;MKTLRNTRERFYWDRLRADVEKWCRECQACGARKGAKTEQGKSVTGRTPAETFPDRTLRFLCDIHFGRPRDMPSSPTNSEARLKSVQASAGERVGLSRERMKIRYDSRTTDHHFKEGDLVWMYNPKQRRGMSPKLQQNWEGPYTVVKKLNDYVNRVQRSPNTKLKVIHINRLALYKATDHNSI
;
A
#
# COMPACT_ATOMS: atom_id res chain seq x y z
N MET A 1 1.40 16.96 24.63
CA MET A 1 0.34 17.16 23.61
C MET A 1 0.73 18.36 22.74
N LYS A 2 0.69 18.25 21.40
CA LYS A 2 1.22 19.29 20.49
C LYS A 2 0.43 20.61 20.59
N THR A 3 -0.89 20.51 20.79
CA THR A 3 -1.80 21.64 21.03
C THR A 3 -1.42 22.44 22.28
N LEU A 4 -1.24 21.77 23.42
CA LEU A 4 -0.82 22.42 24.67
C LEU A 4 0.51 23.18 24.52
N ARG A 5 1.46 22.62 23.77
CA ARG A 5 2.76 23.27 23.53
C ARG A 5 2.59 24.57 22.76
N ASN A 6 1.84 24.53 21.66
CA ASN A 6 1.59 25.71 20.81
C ASN A 6 0.76 26.78 21.53
N THR A 7 -0.23 26.40 22.35
CA THR A 7 -1.04 27.37 23.11
C THR A 7 -0.20 28.10 24.15
N ARG A 8 0.73 27.39 24.82
CA ARG A 8 1.67 27.97 25.79
C ARG A 8 2.68 28.94 25.20
N GLU A 9 2.90 28.92 23.88
CA GLU A 9 3.81 29.87 23.22
C GLU A 9 3.24 31.29 23.15
N ARG A 10 1.91 31.45 23.29
CA ARG A 10 1.23 32.75 23.10
C ARG A 10 0.28 33.15 24.22
N PHE A 11 -0.19 32.20 25.02
CA PHE A 11 -1.21 32.46 26.03
C PHE A 11 -0.92 31.72 27.34
N TYR A 12 -1.32 32.34 28.45
CA TYR A 12 -1.19 31.80 29.80
C TYR A 12 -2.40 32.17 30.66
N TRP A 13 -2.96 31.21 31.40
CA TRP A 13 -3.95 31.42 32.46
C TRP A 13 -3.99 30.21 33.41
N ASP A 14 -4.61 30.37 34.57
CA ASP A 14 -4.75 29.29 35.54
C ASP A 14 -5.56 28.12 34.96
N ARG A 15 -5.13 26.88 35.21
CA ARG A 15 -5.70 25.64 34.62
C ARG A 15 -5.66 25.51 33.10
N LEU A 16 -4.89 26.33 32.38
CA LEU A 16 -4.69 26.22 30.91
C LEU A 16 -4.45 24.79 30.43
N ARG A 17 -3.68 23.99 31.17
CA ARG A 17 -3.44 22.58 30.83
C ARG A 17 -4.71 21.75 30.85
N ALA A 18 -5.51 21.88 31.90
CA ALA A 18 -6.75 21.14 32.07
C ALA A 18 -7.79 21.54 31.01
N ASP A 19 -7.86 22.84 30.69
CA ASP A 19 -8.79 23.35 29.69
C ASP A 19 -8.42 22.89 28.27
N VAL A 20 -7.14 22.95 27.91
CA VAL A 20 -6.66 22.44 26.62
C VAL A 20 -6.86 20.93 26.51
N GLU A 21 -6.64 20.18 27.59
CA GLU A 21 -6.89 18.74 27.63
C GLU A 21 -8.38 18.40 27.48
N LYS A 22 -9.26 19.12 28.18
CA LYS A 22 -10.71 19.00 28.06
C LYS A 22 -11.19 19.31 26.65
N TRP A 23 -10.77 20.45 26.09
CA TRP A 23 -11.06 20.84 24.71
C TRP A 23 -10.61 19.79 23.71
N CYS A 24 -9.39 19.27 23.84
CA CYS A 24 -8.88 18.24 22.94
C CYS A 24 -9.61 16.88 23.07
N ARG A 25 -10.27 16.62 24.21
CA ARG A 25 -11.06 15.41 24.46
C ARG A 25 -12.48 15.53 23.90
N GLU A 26 -13.10 16.70 24.05
CA GLU A 26 -14.50 16.95 23.68
C GLU A 26 -14.67 17.48 22.24
N CYS A 27 -13.60 17.92 21.59
CA CYS A 27 -13.67 18.46 20.24
C CYS A 27 -14.13 17.41 19.21
N GLN A 28 -15.38 17.52 18.76
CA GLN A 28 -15.94 16.62 17.75
C GLN A 28 -15.19 16.65 16.41
N ALA A 29 -14.70 17.81 15.98
CA ALA A 29 -13.93 17.92 14.73
C ALA A 29 -12.56 17.23 14.79
N CYS A 30 -11.93 17.18 15.97
CA CYS A 30 -10.68 16.45 16.18
C CYS A 30 -10.95 14.96 16.46
N GLY A 31 -12.03 14.64 17.17
CA GLY A 31 -12.49 13.29 17.43
C GLY A 31 -12.87 12.55 16.15
N ALA A 32 -13.65 13.18 15.27
CA ALA A 32 -14.04 12.62 13.97
C ALA A 32 -12.84 12.36 13.04
N ARG A 33 -11.80 13.21 13.13
CA ARG A 33 -10.54 13.04 12.36
C ARG A 33 -9.62 11.98 12.96
N LYS A 34 -9.67 11.78 14.27
CA LYS A 34 -9.03 10.64 14.93
C LYS A 34 -9.92 9.43 14.72
N GLY A 35 -9.82 8.82 13.54
CA GLY A 35 -10.41 7.50 13.30
C GLY A 35 -10.04 6.54 14.44
N ALA A 36 -10.89 5.54 14.67
CA ALA A 36 -10.60 4.48 15.64
C ALA A 36 -9.14 4.04 15.47
N LYS A 37 -8.41 3.88 16.57
CA LYS A 37 -7.06 3.28 16.54
C LYS A 37 -7.22 1.89 15.92
N THR A 38 -7.14 1.82 14.59
CA THR A 38 -6.85 0.58 13.91
C THR A 38 -5.51 0.16 14.47
N GLU A 39 -5.33 -1.15 14.66
CA GLU A 39 -4.09 -1.72 15.16
C GLU A 39 -2.96 -1.49 14.14
N GLN A 40 -2.53 -0.24 14.01
CA GLN A 40 -1.46 0.25 13.16
C GLN A 40 -0.18 -0.35 13.74
N GLY A 41 0.19 -1.51 13.22
CA GLY A 41 1.30 -2.31 13.70
C GLY A 41 1.10 -3.81 13.55
N LYS A 42 -0.13 -4.30 13.33
CA LYS A 42 -0.34 -5.72 13.02
C LYS A 42 -0.20 -5.96 11.52
N SER A 43 0.59 -6.97 11.17
CA SER A 43 0.82 -7.36 9.78
C SER A 43 -0.47 -7.88 9.13
N VAL A 44 -0.42 -8.27 7.85
CA VAL A 44 -1.58 -8.83 7.11
C VAL A 44 -2.25 -9.99 7.87
N THR A 45 -1.50 -10.71 8.72
CA THR A 45 -2.01 -11.79 9.58
C THR A 45 -2.87 -11.30 10.75
N GLY A 46 -2.91 -10.00 11.05
CA GLY A 46 -3.60 -9.45 12.22
C GLY A 46 -2.97 -9.86 13.56
N ARG A 47 -1.74 -10.38 13.55
CA ARG A 47 -0.98 -10.85 14.72
C ARG A 47 0.43 -10.26 14.69
N THR A 48 1.03 -10.11 15.85
CA THR A 48 2.46 -9.78 15.96
C THR A 48 3.32 -11.05 15.82
N PRO A 49 4.59 -10.96 15.38
CA PRO A 49 5.47 -12.13 15.31
C PRO A 49 5.58 -12.89 16.63
N ALA A 50 5.57 -12.19 17.77
CA ALA A 50 5.60 -12.80 19.11
C ALA A 50 4.31 -13.59 19.44
N GLU A 51 3.16 -13.21 18.88
CA GLU A 51 1.91 -13.95 19.04
C GLU A 51 1.86 -15.20 18.14
N THR A 52 2.50 -15.15 16.97
CA THR A 52 2.56 -16.28 16.03
C THR A 52 3.50 -17.40 16.51
N PHE A 53 4.49 -17.05 17.35
CA PHE A 53 5.49 -17.97 17.91
C PHE A 53 5.53 -17.88 19.46
N PRO A 54 4.56 -18.45 20.18
CA PRO A 54 4.48 -18.43 21.64
C PRO A 54 5.61 -19.19 22.35
N ASP A 55 6.22 -20.17 21.66
CA ASP A 55 7.41 -20.91 22.09
C ASP A 55 8.68 -20.04 22.12
N ARG A 56 8.66 -18.91 21.41
CA ARG A 56 9.66 -17.84 21.47
C ARG A 56 9.08 -16.63 22.21
N THR A 57 8.71 -16.82 23.47
CA THR A 57 8.45 -15.67 24.34
C THR A 57 9.71 -14.79 24.33
N LEU A 58 9.58 -13.51 23.99
CA LEU A 58 10.68 -12.55 24.07
C LEU A 58 11.22 -12.61 25.50
N ARG A 59 12.42 -13.18 25.67
CA ARG A 59 13.05 -13.27 27.00
C ARG A 59 13.40 -11.86 27.43
N PHE A 60 12.88 -11.43 28.57
CA PHE A 60 13.32 -10.17 29.15
C PHE A 60 14.77 -10.32 29.62
N LEU A 61 15.53 -9.23 29.69
CA LEU A 61 16.92 -9.23 30.20
C LEU A 61 17.01 -9.93 31.56
N CYS A 62 16.00 -9.77 32.42
CA CYS A 62 15.87 -10.46 33.70
C CYS A 62 15.72 -11.98 33.54
N ASP A 63 14.98 -12.48 32.55
CA ASP A 63 14.84 -13.92 32.30
C ASP A 63 16.15 -14.56 31.82
N ILE A 64 16.99 -13.77 31.14
CA ILE A 64 18.33 -14.19 30.70
C ILE A 64 19.30 -14.20 31.89
N HIS A 65 19.23 -13.19 32.76
CA HIS A 65 20.13 -13.06 33.92
C HIS A 65 19.78 -13.98 35.10
N PHE A 66 18.49 -14.12 35.42
CA PHE A 66 18.03 -14.81 36.63
C PHE A 66 17.37 -16.17 36.35
N GLY A 67 17.15 -16.52 35.08
CA GLY A 67 16.47 -17.75 34.69
C GLY A 67 14.96 -17.73 35.03
N ARG A 68 14.23 -18.76 34.58
CA ARG A 68 12.83 -18.95 35.01
C ARG A 68 12.80 -19.55 36.43
N PRO A 69 11.96 -19.03 37.35
CA PRO A 69 11.71 -19.67 38.64
C PRO A 69 11.18 -21.09 38.43
N ARG A 70 11.71 -22.06 39.20
CA ARG A 70 11.44 -23.50 39.01
C ARG A 70 10.01 -23.91 39.38
N ASP A 71 9.33 -23.11 40.21
CA ASP A 71 8.05 -23.47 40.82
C ASP A 71 6.84 -22.89 40.08
N MET A 72 7.03 -22.27 38.91
CA MET A 72 5.88 -21.86 38.12
C MET A 72 5.27 -23.11 37.47
N PRO A 73 4.00 -23.47 37.75
CA PRO A 73 3.37 -24.59 37.08
C PRO A 73 3.42 -24.32 35.58
N SER A 74 4.21 -25.13 34.87
CA SER A 74 4.12 -25.20 33.42
C SER A 74 2.70 -25.66 33.13
N SER A 75 1.78 -24.76 32.80
CA SER A 75 0.45 -25.16 32.36
C SER A 75 0.63 -25.98 31.08
N PRO A 76 0.45 -27.31 31.10
CA PRO A 76 0.82 -28.16 29.98
C PRO A 76 -0.45 -28.82 29.48
N THR A 77 -1.20 -28.18 28.58
CA THR A 77 -2.25 -28.96 27.88
C THR A 77 -2.76 -28.39 26.57
N ASN A 78 -2.40 -27.16 26.19
CA ASN A 78 -2.87 -26.64 24.90
C ASN A 78 -1.94 -25.61 24.26
N SER A 79 -0.61 -25.76 24.37
CA SER A 79 0.31 -24.91 23.59
C SER A 79 0.17 -25.17 22.09
N GLU A 80 0.05 -26.44 21.71
CA GLU A 80 -0.06 -26.87 20.31
C GLU A 80 -1.39 -26.51 19.64
N ALA A 81 -2.55 -26.77 20.27
CA ALA A 81 -3.82 -26.43 19.64
C ALA A 81 -4.08 -24.90 19.69
N ARG A 82 -3.54 -24.17 20.67
CA ARG A 82 -3.46 -22.70 20.61
C ARG A 82 -2.57 -22.22 19.47
N LEU A 83 -1.41 -22.84 19.26
CA LEU A 83 -0.52 -22.54 18.14
C LEU A 83 -1.21 -22.77 16.79
N LYS A 84 -1.81 -23.96 16.61
CA LYS A 84 -2.53 -24.34 15.39
C LYS A 84 -3.71 -23.39 15.13
N SER A 85 -4.46 -22.99 16.16
CA SER A 85 -5.56 -22.03 16.00
C SER A 85 -5.08 -20.61 15.67
N VAL A 86 -3.96 -20.16 16.27
CA VAL A 86 -3.32 -18.89 15.89
C VAL A 86 -2.87 -18.91 14.44
N GLN A 87 -2.17 -19.96 14.03
CA GLN A 87 -1.71 -20.15 12.64
C GLN A 87 -2.88 -20.22 11.65
N ALA A 88 -3.94 -20.97 11.98
CA ALA A 88 -5.16 -21.03 11.16
C ALA A 88 -5.82 -19.65 11.01
N SER A 89 -5.99 -18.92 12.12
CA SER A 89 -6.58 -17.58 12.09
C SER A 89 -5.73 -16.57 11.31
N ALA A 90 -4.40 -16.70 11.37
CA ALA A 90 -3.48 -15.89 10.58
C ALA A 90 -3.59 -16.21 9.08
N GLY A 91 -3.66 -17.50 8.73
CA GLY A 91 -3.85 -17.98 7.35
C GLY A 91 -5.16 -17.50 6.74
N GLU A 92 -6.27 -17.58 7.48
CA GLU A 92 -7.58 -17.07 7.04
C GLU A 92 -7.53 -15.57 6.76
N ARG A 93 -6.92 -14.78 7.65
CA ARG A 93 -6.77 -13.32 7.45
C ARG A 93 -5.91 -12.99 6.23
N VAL A 94 -4.84 -13.74 5.99
CA VAL A 94 -4.03 -13.61 4.77
C VAL A 94 -4.86 -13.93 3.53
N GLY A 95 -5.66 -15.00 3.55
CA GLY A 95 -6.57 -15.37 2.47
C GLY A 95 -7.60 -14.28 2.18
N LEU A 96 -8.29 -13.78 3.20
CA LEU A 96 -9.25 -12.68 3.07
C LEU A 96 -8.58 -11.39 2.58
N SER A 97 -7.38 -11.09 3.05
CA SER A 97 -6.62 -9.94 2.57
C SER A 97 -6.24 -10.09 1.10
N ARG A 98 -5.86 -11.30 0.66
CA ARG A 98 -5.57 -11.61 -0.74
C ARG A 98 -6.80 -11.39 -1.61
N GLU A 99 -7.96 -11.88 -1.18
CA GLU A 99 -9.22 -11.71 -1.91
C GLU A 99 -9.64 -10.24 -2.00
N ARG A 100 -9.57 -9.50 -0.88
CA ARG A 100 -9.84 -8.05 -0.87
C ARG A 100 -8.89 -7.29 -1.79
N MET A 101 -7.61 -7.68 -1.83
CA MET A 101 -6.61 -7.08 -2.71
C MET A 101 -6.92 -7.38 -4.18
N LYS A 102 -7.29 -8.62 -4.50
CA LYS A 102 -7.73 -9.05 -5.83
C LYS A 102 -8.95 -8.24 -6.30
N ILE A 103 -10.02 -8.21 -5.51
CA ILE A 103 -11.25 -7.45 -5.84
C ILE A 103 -10.90 -5.98 -6.10
N ARG A 104 -10.07 -5.37 -5.24
CA ARG A 104 -9.65 -3.97 -5.43
C ARG A 104 -8.85 -3.77 -6.72
N TYR A 105 -7.95 -4.69 -7.03
CA TYR A 105 -7.17 -4.63 -8.26
C TYR A 105 -8.06 -4.80 -9.49
N ASP A 106 -8.87 -5.85 -9.51
CA ASP A 106 -9.77 -6.18 -10.62
C ASP A 106 -10.82 -5.07 -10.86
N SER A 107 -11.34 -4.45 -9.79
CA SER A 107 -12.27 -3.30 -9.90
C SER A 107 -11.68 -2.06 -10.56
N ARG A 108 -10.35 -1.95 -10.62
CA ARG A 108 -9.63 -0.85 -11.27
C ARG A 108 -9.17 -1.19 -12.67
N THR A 109 -9.39 -2.43 -13.13
CA THR A 109 -9.05 -2.84 -14.48
C THR A 109 -9.96 -2.10 -15.44
N THR A 110 -9.36 -1.18 -16.20
CA THR A 110 -10.02 -0.52 -17.31
C THR A 110 -10.01 -1.45 -18.51
N ASP A 111 -11.19 -1.64 -19.10
CA ASP A 111 -11.31 -2.39 -20.34
C ASP A 111 -10.85 -1.48 -21.49
N HIS A 112 -9.64 -1.71 -21.97
CA HIS A 112 -9.09 -1.00 -23.11
C HIS A 112 -9.20 -1.91 -24.32
N HIS A 113 -9.84 -1.45 -25.39
CA HIS A 113 -9.86 -2.15 -26.68
C HIS A 113 -9.22 -1.25 -27.72
N PHE A 114 -8.07 -1.68 -28.23
CA PHE A 114 -7.40 -1.01 -29.34
C PHE A 114 -7.70 -1.77 -30.64
N LYS A 115 -8.00 -1.03 -31.68
CA LYS A 115 -8.16 -1.56 -33.05
C LYS A 115 -6.84 -1.41 -33.80
N GLU A 116 -6.65 -2.26 -34.81
CA GLU A 116 -5.54 -2.13 -35.73
C GLU A 116 -5.67 -0.79 -36.49
N GLY A 117 -4.59 -0.02 -36.54
CA GLY A 117 -4.56 1.35 -37.06
C GLY A 117 -4.62 2.45 -35.99
N ASP A 118 -5.03 2.15 -34.75
CA ASP A 118 -5.13 3.17 -33.70
C ASP A 118 -3.75 3.75 -33.33
N LEU A 119 -3.72 5.07 -33.10
CA LEU A 119 -2.55 5.74 -32.55
C LEU A 119 -2.56 5.65 -31.02
N VAL A 120 -1.42 5.24 -30.45
CA VAL A 120 -1.25 5.02 -29.02
C VAL A 120 0.07 5.59 -28.51
N TRP A 121 0.06 6.09 -27.28
CA TRP A 121 1.24 6.31 -26.47
C TRP A 121 1.71 4.99 -25.86
N MET A 122 3.03 4.80 -25.76
CA MET A 122 3.68 3.65 -25.16
C MET A 122 4.46 4.06 -23.91
N TYR A 123 4.16 3.45 -22.76
CA TYR A 123 4.91 3.67 -21.53
C TYR A 123 6.27 2.95 -21.55
N ASN A 124 7.36 3.73 -21.51
CA ASN A 124 8.74 3.28 -21.41
C ASN A 124 9.38 3.77 -20.09
N PRO A 125 9.50 2.92 -19.06
CA PRO A 125 10.12 3.31 -17.79
C PRO A 125 11.65 3.37 -17.82
N LYS A 126 12.30 3.15 -18.98
CA LYS A 126 13.76 3.15 -19.08
C LYS A 126 14.30 4.57 -18.83
N GLN A 127 15.10 4.71 -17.77
CA GLN A 127 15.75 5.96 -17.42
C GLN A 127 16.90 6.25 -18.40
N ARG A 128 16.90 7.45 -18.99
CA ARG A 128 18.05 7.96 -19.76
C ARG A 128 19.12 8.45 -18.77
N ARG A 129 20.36 8.01 -18.95
CA ARG A 129 21.49 8.49 -18.14
C ARG A 129 21.69 9.99 -18.34
N GLY A 130 22.03 10.71 -17.28
CA GLY A 130 22.29 12.16 -17.31
C GLY A 130 21.07 13.07 -17.13
N MET A 131 19.86 12.51 -17.00
CA MET A 131 18.64 13.25 -16.70
C MET A 131 18.08 12.85 -15.33
N SER A 132 17.46 13.79 -14.62
CA SER A 132 16.76 13.49 -13.37
C SER A 132 15.56 12.59 -13.65
N PRO A 133 15.39 11.44 -12.95
CA PRO A 133 14.25 10.54 -13.14
C PRO A 133 12.88 11.21 -13.02
N LYS A 134 12.79 12.30 -12.25
CA LYS A 134 11.53 13.03 -12.04
C LYS A 134 11.11 13.91 -13.22
N LEU A 135 12.06 14.31 -14.07
CA LEU A 135 11.83 15.19 -15.22
C LEU A 135 11.73 14.40 -16.53
N GLN A 136 11.79 13.08 -16.48
CA GLN A 136 11.72 12.23 -17.67
C GLN A 136 10.27 11.96 -18.08
N GLN A 137 9.99 12.17 -19.37
CA GLN A 137 8.74 11.74 -19.97
C GLN A 137 8.79 10.23 -20.25
N ASN A 138 8.07 9.45 -19.44
CA ASN A 138 8.01 7.99 -19.58
C ASN A 138 7.01 7.52 -20.64
N TRP A 139 6.23 8.43 -21.23
CA TRP A 139 5.28 8.11 -22.30
C TRP A 139 5.86 8.53 -23.65
N GLU A 140 6.11 7.57 -24.54
CA GLU A 140 6.68 7.78 -25.87
C GLU A 140 5.62 7.54 -26.95
N GLY A 141 5.59 8.34 -28.00
CA GLY A 141 4.59 8.19 -29.07
C GLY A 141 4.63 9.31 -30.11
N PRO A 142 3.75 9.25 -31.13
CA PRO A 142 2.72 8.23 -31.34
C PRO A 142 3.25 6.90 -31.91
N TYR A 143 2.59 5.79 -31.57
CA TYR A 143 2.77 4.47 -32.17
C TYR A 143 1.46 4.03 -32.83
N THR A 144 1.52 3.29 -33.92
CA THR A 144 0.37 2.66 -34.55
C THR A 144 0.24 1.22 -34.08
N VAL A 145 -0.98 0.79 -33.71
CA VAL A 145 -1.29 -0.62 -33.44
C VAL A 145 -1.34 -1.35 -34.77
N VAL A 146 -0.40 -2.26 -35.02
CA VAL A 146 -0.31 -2.99 -36.29
C VAL A 146 -1.13 -4.27 -36.25
N LYS A 147 -1.05 -5.00 -35.13
CA LYS A 147 -1.74 -6.27 -34.99
C LYS A 147 -2.12 -6.56 -33.55
N LYS A 148 -3.35 -7.02 -33.31
CA LYS A 148 -3.77 -7.58 -32.02
C LYS A 148 -3.34 -9.04 -31.94
N LEU A 149 -2.56 -9.41 -30.91
CA LEU A 149 -2.16 -10.81 -30.68
C LEU A 149 -3.10 -11.52 -29.71
N ASN A 150 -3.47 -10.82 -28.65
CA ASN A 150 -4.40 -11.27 -27.62
C ASN A 150 -5.16 -10.04 -27.09
N ASP A 151 -6.20 -10.24 -26.29
CA ASP A 151 -6.96 -9.14 -25.68
C ASP A 151 -6.08 -8.19 -24.87
N TYR A 152 -5.04 -8.72 -24.25
CA TYR A 152 -4.11 -7.96 -23.41
C TYR A 152 -2.80 -7.56 -24.10
N VAL A 153 -2.51 -8.08 -25.30
CA VAL A 153 -1.18 -7.95 -25.92
C VAL A 153 -1.31 -7.52 -27.37
N ASN A 154 -0.71 -6.37 -27.67
CA ASN A 154 -0.74 -5.75 -29.00
C ASN A 154 0.67 -5.59 -29.57
N ARG A 155 0.79 -5.68 -30.91
CA ARG A 155 1.98 -5.28 -31.65
C ARG A 155 1.85 -3.82 -32.08
N VAL A 156 2.80 -3.00 -31.67
CA VAL A 156 2.83 -1.57 -32.00
C VAL A 156 4.09 -1.21 -32.78
N GLN A 157 3.98 -0.20 -33.64
CA GLN A 157 5.05 0.27 -34.51
C GLN A 157 5.10 1.80 -34.51
N ARG A 158 6.30 2.39 -34.43
CA ARG A 158 6.45 3.85 -34.45
C ARG A 158 6.47 4.43 -35.85
N SER A 159 7.13 3.72 -36.76
CA SER A 159 7.29 4.11 -38.16
C SER A 159 7.42 2.84 -39.00
N PRO A 160 7.09 2.86 -40.31
CA PRO A 160 7.04 1.66 -41.16
C PRO A 160 8.34 0.84 -41.18
N ASN A 161 9.48 1.52 -41.03
CA ASN A 161 10.81 0.90 -41.05
C ASN A 161 11.30 0.46 -39.65
N THR A 162 10.56 0.78 -38.58
CA THR A 162 10.94 0.43 -37.21
C THR A 162 10.43 -0.97 -36.86
N LYS A 163 11.24 -1.73 -36.11
CA LYS A 163 10.85 -3.04 -35.59
C LYS A 163 9.57 -2.97 -34.75
N LEU A 164 8.65 -3.90 -35.00
CA LEU A 164 7.44 -4.13 -34.21
C LEU A 164 7.78 -4.46 -32.75
N LYS A 165 7.05 -3.86 -31.80
CA LYS A 165 7.16 -4.16 -30.36
C LYS A 165 5.88 -4.83 -29.86
N VAL A 166 6.03 -5.92 -29.13
CA VAL A 166 4.91 -6.62 -28.46
C VAL A 166 4.75 -6.02 -27.06
N ILE A 167 3.59 -5.44 -26.75
CA ILE A 167 3.37 -4.64 -25.54
C ILE A 167 2.02 -5.00 -24.91
N HIS A 168 2.02 -5.10 -23.59
CA HIS A 168 0.81 -5.30 -22.80
C HIS A 168 -0.05 -4.02 -22.78
N ILE A 169 -1.36 -4.19 -22.77
CA ILE A 169 -2.34 -3.12 -22.91
C ILE A 169 -2.23 -2.03 -21.83
N ASN A 170 -1.93 -2.41 -20.58
CA ASN A 170 -1.67 -1.47 -19.47
C ASN A 170 -0.47 -0.51 -19.69
N ARG A 171 0.36 -0.75 -20.71
CA ARG A 171 1.47 0.14 -21.09
C ARG A 171 1.14 0.97 -22.33
N LEU A 172 -0.09 0.90 -22.83
CA LEU A 172 -0.57 1.67 -23.95
C LEU A 172 -1.65 2.64 -23.47
N ALA A 173 -1.68 3.83 -24.05
CA ALA A 173 -2.74 4.80 -23.84
C ALA A 173 -3.16 5.37 -25.18
N LEU A 174 -4.45 5.66 -25.36
CA LEU A 174 -4.95 6.21 -26.62
C LEU A 174 -4.30 7.58 -26.91
N TYR A 175 -3.80 7.76 -28.13
CA TYR A 175 -3.27 9.04 -28.58
C TYR A 175 -4.42 9.94 -29.02
N LYS A 176 -4.59 11.09 -28.35
CA LYS A 176 -5.52 12.13 -28.77
C LYS A 176 -4.71 13.21 -29.48
N ALA A 177 -4.92 13.40 -30.78
CA ALA A 177 -4.38 14.55 -31.47
C ALA A 177 -5.03 15.81 -30.87
N THR A 178 -4.22 16.74 -30.38
CA THR A 178 -4.70 18.10 -30.11
C THR A 178 -4.67 18.85 -31.43
N ASP A 179 -5.84 19.13 -31.98
CA ASP A 179 -5.97 19.95 -33.19
C ASP A 179 -5.49 21.37 -32.87
N HIS A 180 -4.18 21.61 -33.05
CA HIS A 180 -3.59 22.94 -32.90
C HIS A 180 -3.83 23.83 -34.13
N ASN A 181 -4.79 23.47 -35.01
CA ASN A 181 -5.03 24.16 -36.27
C ASN A 181 -6.33 24.98 -36.28
N SER A 182 -6.64 25.61 -35.14
CA SER A 182 -7.72 26.60 -35.01
C SER A 182 -7.15 27.87 -34.37
N ILE A 183 -6.39 28.63 -35.15
CA ILE A 183 -6.20 30.08 -34.97
C ILE A 183 -6.46 30.70 -36.33
#